data_AF-D1AHL8-F1
#
_entry.id   AF-D1AHL8-F1
#
_cell.length_a   1.000
_cell.length_b   1.000
_cell.length_c   1.000
_cell.angle_alpha   90.00
_cell.angle_beta   90.00
_cell.angle_gamma   90.00
#
_symmetry.space_group_name_H-M   'P 1'
#
loop_
_entity.id
_entity.type
_entity.pdbx_description
1 polymer ?
#
loop_
_entity_poly.entity_id
_entity_poly.type
_entity_poly.pdbx_seq_one_letter_code
_entity_poly.pdbx_strand_id
1 'polypeptide(L)'
;MGNKDIANRMKRQRLNLEYSYKDLEKITGITASTLQRYETGAINKLPIDKLEVIAKALKVSPSYLMGWEDEKGNPLTNKSKITDPISQLSKKEKFEYDKFMESATYFFNDETVSDEDKKKFSDALQNAFVTALMQKNKKKKK
;
A
#
# COMPACT_ATOMS: atom_id res chain seq x y z
N MET A 1 -23.21 9.26 8.17
CA MET A 1 -22.38 8.67 7.10
C MET A 1 -23.29 7.91 6.15
N GLY A 2 -23.30 8.23 4.86
CA GLY A 2 -24.30 7.68 3.93
C GLY A 2 -23.74 6.51 3.13
N ASN A 3 -24.57 5.49 2.85
CA ASN A 3 -24.21 4.37 1.96
C ASN A 3 -23.68 4.80 0.58
N LYS A 4 -24.02 6.02 0.17
CA LYS A 4 -23.60 6.65 -1.08
C LYS A 4 -22.08 6.82 -1.17
N ASP A 5 -21.39 7.00 -0.04
CA ASP A 5 -19.93 7.19 -0.01
C ASP A 5 -19.18 5.89 -0.32
N ILE A 6 -19.67 4.76 0.20
CA ILE A 6 -19.10 3.43 -0.04
C ILE A 6 -19.24 3.06 -1.53
N ALA A 7 -20.43 3.26 -2.08
CA ALA A 7 -20.74 2.98 -3.47
C ALA A 7 -19.82 3.75 -4.44
N ASN A 8 -19.58 5.03 -4.15
CA ASN A 8 -18.67 5.87 -4.93
C ASN A 8 -17.22 5.38 -4.86
N ARG A 9 -16.73 4.98 -3.67
CA ARG A 9 -15.37 4.44 -3.51
C ARG A 9 -15.18 3.12 -4.25
N MET A 10 -16.16 2.22 -4.19
CA MET A 10 -16.16 0.97 -4.95
C MET A 10 -16.06 1.23 -6.46
N LYS A 11 -16.95 2.08 -6.98
CA LYS A 11 -16.98 2.44 -8.41
C LYS A 11 -15.67 3.05 -8.87
N ARG A 12 -15.15 4.01 -8.11
CA ARG A 12 -13.87 4.67 -8.40
C ARG A 12 -12.74 3.66 -8.49
N GLN A 13 -12.63 2.77 -7.50
CA GLN A 13 -11.54 1.81 -7.47
C GLN A 13 -11.65 0.75 -8.57
N ARG A 14 -12.87 0.31 -8.91
CA ARG A 14 -13.11 -0.59 -10.05
C ARG A 14 -12.63 0.03 -11.36
N LEU A 15 -12.96 1.31 -11.59
CA LEU A 15 -12.53 2.04 -12.79
C LEU A 15 -11.02 2.27 -12.82
N ASN A 16 -10.39 2.58 -11.68
CA ASN A 16 -8.94 2.72 -11.58
C ASN A 16 -8.18 1.42 -11.92
N LEU A 17 -8.80 0.26 -11.69
CA LEU A 17 -8.26 -1.05 -12.05
C LEU A 17 -8.70 -1.53 -13.44
N GLU A 18 -9.44 -0.71 -14.18
CA GLU A 18 -9.99 -1.02 -15.50
C GLU A 18 -10.87 -2.29 -15.52
N TYR A 19 -11.50 -2.62 -14.40
CA TYR A 19 -12.35 -3.80 -14.28
C TYR A 19 -13.77 -3.55 -14.78
N SER A 20 -14.26 -4.44 -15.63
CA SER A 20 -15.69 -4.55 -15.90
C SER A 20 -16.40 -5.23 -14.72
N TYR A 21 -17.75 -5.12 -14.67
CA TYR A 21 -18.53 -5.89 -13.69
C TYR A 21 -18.35 -7.39 -13.87
N LYS A 22 -18.10 -7.86 -15.10
CA LYS A 22 -17.84 -9.28 -15.40
C LYS A 22 -16.48 -9.73 -14.87
N ASP A 23 -15.49 -8.85 -14.85
CA ASP A 23 -14.18 -9.16 -14.26
C ASP A 23 -14.28 -9.26 -12.74
N LEU A 24 -14.97 -8.31 -12.10
CA LEU A 24 -15.23 -8.41 -10.67
C LEU A 24 -16.07 -9.64 -10.31
N GLU A 25 -17.03 -10.04 -11.15
CA GLU A 25 -17.82 -11.26 -10.95
C GLU A 25 -16.93 -12.50 -10.92
N LYS A 26 -15.96 -12.61 -11.84
CA LYS A 26 -14.97 -13.70 -11.86
C LYS A 26 -14.08 -13.72 -10.62
N ILE A 27 -13.70 -12.55 -10.08
CA ILE A 27 -12.79 -12.44 -8.94
C ILE A 27 -13.52 -12.66 -7.60
N THR A 28 -14.74 -12.13 -7.46
CA THR A 28 -15.50 -12.12 -6.21
C THR A 28 -16.50 -13.27 -6.08
N GLY A 29 -16.91 -13.87 -7.20
CA GLY A 29 -18.05 -14.80 -7.27
C GLY A 29 -19.42 -14.13 -7.07
N ILE A 30 -19.47 -12.79 -7.02
CA ILE A 30 -20.72 -12.02 -6.90
C ILE A 30 -21.19 -11.63 -8.30
N THR A 31 -22.47 -11.85 -8.62
CA THR A 31 -22.99 -11.55 -9.96
C THR A 31 -22.82 -10.07 -10.33
N ALA A 32 -22.52 -9.79 -11.61
CA ALA A 32 -22.36 -8.43 -12.12
C ALA A 32 -23.52 -7.49 -11.77
N SER A 33 -24.77 -8.00 -11.81
CA SER A 33 -25.96 -7.24 -11.43
C SER A 33 -25.95 -6.86 -9.95
N THR A 34 -25.51 -7.76 -9.06
CA THR A 34 -25.42 -7.48 -7.62
C THR A 34 -24.32 -6.45 -7.34
N LEU A 35 -23.16 -6.55 -7.99
CA LEU A 35 -22.08 -5.57 -7.89
C LEU A 35 -22.52 -4.18 -8.35
N GLN A 36 -23.23 -4.10 -9.48
CA GLN A 36 -23.80 -2.84 -9.96
C GLN A 36 -24.78 -2.25 -8.95
N ARG A 37 -25.64 -3.06 -8.33
CA ARG A 37 -26.59 -2.59 -7.30
C ARG A 37 -25.91 -2.07 -6.04
N TYR A 38 -24.74 -2.59 -5.68
CA TYR A 38 -23.91 -2.03 -4.61
C TYR A 38 -23.31 -0.67 -5.03
N GLU A 39 -22.78 -0.55 -6.25
CA GLU A 39 -22.21 0.72 -6.76
C GLU A 39 -23.24 1.82 -7.04
N THR A 40 -24.52 1.48 -7.25
CA THR A 40 -25.59 2.47 -7.45
C THR A 40 -26.32 2.83 -6.15
N GLY A 41 -26.05 2.13 -5.06
CA GLY A 41 -26.77 2.30 -3.79
C GLY A 41 -28.18 1.71 -3.79
N ALA A 42 -28.55 0.91 -4.80
CA ALA A 42 -29.83 0.18 -4.82
C ALA A 42 -29.91 -0.89 -3.73
N ILE A 43 -28.76 -1.38 -3.23
CA ILE A 43 -28.66 -2.12 -1.98
C ILE A 43 -28.00 -1.22 -0.95
N ASN A 44 -28.80 -0.74 0.01
CA ASN A 44 -28.33 0.16 1.06
C ASN A 44 -27.45 -0.52 2.10
N LYS A 45 -27.48 -1.85 2.25
CA LYS A 45 -26.72 -2.55 3.29
C LYS A 45 -25.81 -3.58 2.66
N LEU A 46 -24.51 -3.30 2.62
CA LEU A 46 -23.50 -4.24 2.16
C LEU A 46 -23.12 -5.18 3.33
N PRO A 47 -23.35 -6.50 3.21
CA PRO A 47 -22.92 -7.45 4.23
C PRO A 47 -21.40 -7.43 4.43
N ILE A 48 -20.93 -7.66 5.65
CA ILE A 48 -19.50 -7.60 6.01
C ILE A 48 -18.68 -8.64 5.24
N ASP A 49 -19.20 -9.85 5.09
CA ASP A 49 -18.60 -10.93 4.30
C ASP A 49 -18.41 -10.50 2.83
N LYS A 50 -19.38 -9.80 2.25
CA LYS A 50 -19.29 -9.28 0.88
C LYS A 50 -18.35 -8.08 0.78
N LEU A 51 -18.32 -7.21 1.79
CA LEU A 51 -17.39 -6.08 1.87
C LEU A 51 -15.94 -6.56 1.81
N GLU A 52 -15.57 -7.56 2.60
CA GLU A 52 -14.20 -8.11 2.60
C GLU A 52 -13.79 -8.69 1.25
N VAL A 53 -14.67 -9.48 0.64
CA VAL A 53 -14.44 -10.09 -0.67
C VAL A 53 -14.26 -9.03 -1.75
N ILE A 54 -15.11 -8.01 -1.76
CA ILE A 54 -15.05 -6.89 -2.72
C ILE A 54 -13.79 -6.06 -2.49
N ALA A 55 -13.46 -5.73 -1.24
CA ALA A 55 -12.27 -4.97 -0.88
C ALA A 55 -11.00 -5.66 -1.37
N LYS A 56 -10.91 -6.98 -1.16
CA LYS A 56 -9.80 -7.81 -1.65
C LYS A 56 -9.70 -7.79 -3.19
N ALA A 57 -10.83 -7.93 -3.89
CA ALA A 57 -10.87 -7.88 -5.36
C ALA A 57 -10.46 -6.50 -5.91
N LEU A 58 -10.85 -5.43 -5.22
CA LEU A 58 -10.50 -4.05 -5.54
C LEU A 58 -9.12 -3.63 -5.00
N LYS A 59 -8.38 -4.55 -4.39
CA LYS A 59 -7.07 -4.33 -3.79
C LYS A 59 -7.05 -3.16 -2.81
N VAL A 60 -8.09 -2.95 -2.01
CA VAL A 60 -8.20 -1.89 -0.98
C VAL A 60 -8.64 -2.46 0.36
N SER A 61 -8.43 -1.75 1.46
CA SER A 61 -8.93 -2.19 2.76
C SER A 61 -10.47 -2.05 2.86
N PRO A 62 -11.15 -2.92 3.63
CA PRO A 62 -12.56 -2.70 3.98
C PRO A 62 -12.78 -1.33 4.64
N SER A 63 -11.83 -0.90 5.50
CA SER A 63 -11.80 0.42 6.15
C SER A 63 -11.81 1.57 5.14
N TYR A 64 -11.07 1.47 4.04
CA TYR A 64 -11.08 2.45 2.96
C TYR A 64 -12.46 2.57 2.31
N LEU A 65 -13.08 1.44 1.96
CA LEU A 65 -14.43 1.45 1.38
C LEU A 65 -15.45 2.08 2.35
N MET A 66 -15.33 1.76 3.63
CA MET A 66 -16.14 2.35 4.72
C MET A 66 -15.84 3.84 4.96
N GLY A 67 -14.68 4.34 4.50
CA GLY A 67 -14.25 5.72 4.70
C GLY A 67 -13.66 5.99 6.07
N TRP A 68 -13.13 4.97 6.73
CA TRP A 68 -12.37 5.10 7.98
C TRP A 68 -10.88 5.40 7.73
N GLU A 69 -10.43 5.26 6.48
CA GLU A 69 -9.09 5.63 6.01
C GLU A 69 -9.20 6.70 4.91
N ASP A 70 -8.33 7.71 4.97
CA ASP A 70 -8.24 8.75 3.93
C ASP A 70 -7.67 8.21 2.61
N GLU A 71 -7.80 9.00 1.54
CA GLU A 71 -7.52 8.62 0.13
C GLU A 71 -6.10 8.12 -0.19
N LYS A 72 -5.21 8.05 0.81
CA LYS A 72 -3.86 7.47 0.73
C LYS A 72 -3.79 6.00 1.19
N GLY A 73 -4.90 5.28 1.15
CA GLY A 73 -4.97 3.84 1.47
C GLY A 73 -4.28 2.99 0.41
N ASN A 74 -3.04 2.58 0.72
CA ASN A 74 -2.22 1.66 -0.08
C ASN A 74 -3.05 0.48 -0.61
N PRO A 75 -2.82 0.05 -1.87
CA PRO A 75 -3.41 -1.17 -2.34
C PRO A 75 -2.92 -2.31 -1.45
N LEU A 76 -3.84 -3.20 -1.07
CA LEU A 76 -3.61 -4.38 -0.24
C LEU A 76 -2.42 -5.18 -0.79
N THR A 77 -1.24 -4.83 -0.31
CA THR A 77 -0.07 -5.69 -0.31
C THR A 77 -0.08 -6.24 1.09
N ASN A 78 -0.51 -7.50 1.23
CA ASN A 78 -0.02 -8.35 2.30
C ASN A 78 1.50 -8.47 2.14
N LYS A 79 2.20 -7.42 2.56
CA LYS A 79 3.51 -7.49 3.16
C LYS A 79 3.33 -6.74 4.46
N SER A 80 3.55 -7.45 5.57
CA SER A 80 4.10 -6.84 6.77
C SER A 80 4.98 -5.65 6.36
N LYS A 81 4.52 -4.42 6.62
CA LYS A 81 5.35 -3.21 6.52
C LYS A 81 5.52 -2.73 7.97
N ILE A 82 6.68 -2.66 8.63
CA ILE A 82 8.07 -2.53 8.17
C ILE A 82 8.12 -1.90 6.79
N THR A 83 7.77 -0.62 6.73
CA THR A 83 7.99 0.19 5.54
C THR A 83 9.48 0.12 5.21
N ASP A 84 9.88 -0.78 4.30
CA ASP A 84 11.25 -0.78 3.75
C ASP A 84 11.50 0.61 3.17
N PRO A 85 12.29 1.47 3.84
CA PRO A 85 12.39 2.89 3.49
C PRO A 85 12.92 3.09 2.07
N ILE A 86 13.66 2.10 1.56
CA ILE A 86 14.32 2.05 0.25
C ILE A 86 13.32 1.77 -0.89
N SER A 87 12.12 1.26 -0.60
CA SER A 87 11.19 0.77 -1.64
C SER A 87 10.74 1.88 -2.61
N GLN A 88 10.79 3.14 -2.17
CA GLN A 88 10.34 4.33 -2.91
C GLN A 88 11.47 5.08 -3.63
N LEU A 89 12.73 4.61 -3.52
CA LEU A 89 13.88 5.27 -4.14
C LEU A 89 13.91 5.05 -5.67
N SER A 90 14.38 6.07 -6.40
CA SER A 90 14.68 5.96 -7.83
C SER A 90 15.88 5.03 -8.08
N LYS A 91 16.07 4.58 -9.33
CA LYS A 91 17.21 3.72 -9.70
C LYS A 91 18.56 4.31 -9.29
N LYS A 92 18.72 5.64 -9.41
CA LYS A 92 19.95 6.33 -9.04
C LYS A 92 20.14 6.38 -7.52
N GLU A 93 19.10 6.67 -6.77
CA GLU A 93 19.16 6.72 -5.30
C GLU A 93 19.39 5.34 -4.69
N LYS A 94 18.84 4.27 -5.31
CA LYS A 94 19.16 2.88 -4.93
C LYS A 94 20.62 2.55 -5.16
N PHE A 95 21.17 2.93 -6.31
CA PHE A 95 22.59 2.72 -6.59
C PHE A 95 23.51 3.46 -5.59
N GLU A 96 23.14 4.68 -5.20
CA GLU A 96 23.87 5.44 -4.16
C GLU A 96 23.75 4.77 -2.78
N TYR A 97 22.58 4.22 -2.46
CA TYR A 97 22.33 3.46 -1.24
C TYR A 97 23.14 2.16 -1.19
N ASP A 98 23.16 1.38 -2.27
CA ASP A 98 23.90 0.11 -2.34
C ASP A 98 25.39 0.34 -2.12
N LYS A 99 25.96 1.37 -2.78
CA LYS A 99 27.36 1.79 -2.57
C LYS A 99 27.65 2.22 -1.14
N PHE A 100 26.69 2.87 -0.48
CA PHE A 100 26.80 3.27 0.92
C PHE A 100 26.79 2.05 1.85
N MET A 101 25.90 1.08 1.62
CA MET A 101 25.82 -0.14 2.42
C MET A 101 27.02 -1.06 2.23
N GLU A 102 27.60 -1.10 1.04
CA GLU A 102 28.84 -1.84 0.76
C GLU A 102 30.01 -1.35 1.64
N SER A 103 30.03 -0.07 2.02
CA SER A 103 31.01 0.45 2.98
C SER A 103 30.80 -0.05 4.41
N ALA A 104 29.57 -0.44 4.76
CA ALA A 104 29.19 -0.97 6.06
C ALA A 104 29.41 -2.49 6.19
N THR A 105 29.85 -3.17 5.12
CA THR A 105 30.01 -4.64 5.07
C THR A 105 30.92 -5.19 6.17
N TYR A 106 31.94 -4.43 6.58
CA TYR A 106 32.83 -4.81 7.68
C TYR A 106 32.11 -4.92 9.03
N PHE A 107 31.08 -4.10 9.27
CA PHE A 107 30.29 -4.16 10.51
C PHE A 107 29.33 -5.36 10.53
N PHE A 108 28.75 -5.70 9.37
CA PHE A 108 27.79 -6.81 9.29
C PHE A 108 28.46 -8.20 9.32
N ASN A 109 29.72 -8.29 8.89
CA ASN A 109 30.51 -9.52 8.94
C ASN A 109 31.15 -9.79 10.31
N ASP A 110 31.00 -8.90 11.29
CA ASP A 110 31.52 -9.11 12.63
C ASP A 110 30.64 -10.11 13.40
N GLU A 111 31.19 -11.30 13.70
CA GLU A 111 30.49 -12.37 14.44
C GLU A 111 30.23 -12.02 15.92
N THR A 112 30.87 -10.96 16.45
CA THR A 112 30.66 -10.52 17.84
C THR A 112 29.40 -9.66 18.02
N VAL A 113 28.83 -9.16 16.92
CA VAL A 113 27.61 -8.34 16.93
C VAL A 113 26.40 -9.24 16.73
N SER A 114 25.38 -9.09 17.59
CA SER A 114 24.14 -9.85 17.48
C SER A 114 23.39 -9.53 16.18
N ASP A 115 22.66 -10.50 15.64
CA ASP A 115 21.83 -10.30 14.45
C ASP A 115 20.74 -9.22 14.67
N GLU A 116 20.27 -9.08 15.91
CA GLU A 116 19.29 -8.05 16.28
C GLU A 116 19.90 -6.64 16.20
N ASP A 117 21.12 -6.46 16.69
CA ASP A 117 21.81 -5.17 16.67
C ASP A 117 22.27 -4.80 15.26
N LYS A 118 22.72 -5.78 14.47
CA LYS A 118 22.95 -5.62 13.02
C LYS A 118 21.68 -5.13 12.35
N LYS A 119 20.53 -5.75 12.62
CA LYS A 119 19.25 -5.33 12.04
C LYS A 119 18.87 -3.91 12.44
N LYS A 120 18.95 -3.55 13.72
CA LYS A 120 18.66 -2.19 14.21
C LYS A 120 19.55 -1.14 13.56
N PHE A 121 20.84 -1.45 13.41
CA PHE A 121 21.80 -0.56 12.75
C PHE A 121 21.49 -0.37 11.27
N SER A 122 21.20 -1.46 10.55
CA SER A 122 20.74 -1.39 9.15
C SER A 122 19.48 -0.54 9.01
N ASP A 123 18.48 -0.78 9.86
CA ASP A 123 17.21 -0.02 9.84
C ASP A 123 17.46 1.48 10.11
N ALA A 124 18.37 1.82 11.03
CA ALA A 124 18.76 3.21 11.30
C ALA A 124 19.46 3.88 10.12
N LEU A 125 20.40 3.18 9.46
CA LEU A 125 21.11 3.68 8.28
C LEU A 125 20.15 3.94 7.12
N GLN A 126 19.23 3.01 6.86
CA GLN A 126 18.20 3.15 5.84
C GLN A 126 17.33 4.39 6.07
N ASN A 127 16.83 4.55 7.28
CA ASN A 127 15.99 5.68 7.64
C ASN A 127 16.74 7.01 7.54
N ALA A 128 18.00 7.07 7.99
CA ALA A 128 18.84 8.26 7.89
C ALA A 128 19.09 8.66 6.42
N PHE A 129 19.42 7.70 5.57
CA PHE A 129 19.68 7.94 4.15
C PHE A 129 18.44 8.49 3.42
N VAL A 130 17.28 7.83 3.62
CA VAL A 130 16.01 8.28 3.03
C VAL A 130 15.63 9.67 3.54
N THR A 131 15.83 9.94 4.82
CA THR A 131 15.59 11.28 5.40
C THR A 131 16.46 12.34 4.75
N ALA A 132 17.75 12.06 4.52
CA ALA A 132 18.67 12.98 3.87
C ALA A 132 18.27 13.30 2.42
N LEU A 133 17.84 12.29 1.64
CA LEU A 133 17.33 12.49 0.29
C LEU A 133 16.06 13.35 0.25
N MET A 134 15.14 13.12 1.18
CA MET A 134 13.90 13.89 1.29
C MET A 134 14.15 15.37 1.61
N GLN A 135 15.16 15.66 2.43
CA GLN A 135 15.57 17.04 2.71
C GLN A 135 16.20 17.72 1.47
N LYS A 136 17.01 17.00 0.70
CA LYS A 136 17.61 17.51 -0.55
C LYS A 136 16.55 17.87 -1.60
N ASN A 137 15.50 17.06 -1.71
CA ASN A 137 14.40 17.29 -2.64
C ASN A 137 13.50 18.47 -2.21
N LYS A 138 13.35 18.74 -0.91
CA LYS A 138 12.65 19.94 -0.41
C LYS A 138 13.40 21.25 -0.71
N LYS A 139 14.74 21.23 -0.67
CA LYS A 139 15.57 22.41 -0.95
C LYS A 139 15.61 22.82 -2.43
N LYS A 140 15.32 21.90 -3.36
CA LYS A 140 15.25 22.20 -4.80
C LYS A 140 13.92 22.82 -5.26
N LYS A 141 12.92 22.92 -4.36
CA LYS A 141 11.59 23.47 -4.64
C LYS A 141 11.34 24.85 -4.01
N LYS A 142 12.37 25.46 -3.43
CA LYS A 142 12.41 26.88 -3.04
C LYS A 142 13.38 27.58 -3.98
#